data_AF-A0A7X7SEB5-F1
#
_entry.id   AF-A0A7X7SEB5-F1
#
_cell.length_a   1.000
_cell.length_b   1.000
_cell.length_c   1.000
_cell.angle_alpha   90.00
_cell.angle_beta   90.00
_cell.angle_gamma   90.00
#
_symmetry.space_group_name_H-M   'P 1'
#
loop_
_entity.id
_entity.type
_entity.pdbx_description
1 polymer ?
#
loop_
_entity_poly.entity_id
_entity_poly.type
_entity_poly.pdbx_seq_one_letter_code
_entity_poly.pdbx_strand_id
1 'polypeptide(L)'
;PFSLGGHGAGSIFKVFTTAAAMEQGLGTSAVLPVPPTYQARGMGSGGARGCPADAYCVGNAGAYPGALSVADALAQSPNTTFVKLIAETGVGPTVDMAVRLGMRSYTKPNTSGFDERSLADFQKDQNLGSFTLGPTWINPLELANVGATLASSGKWCPPSPIDTITDRDGKPVSLTEQACEQVVDPGLANSLSVAMSKDDLPGGTAFSAANTVSWTRPMSGKTGTTESHFSSGFLGFTNTIAGAAYAFGDSPNPGEICSFPLRRCGSGNLFGGNEPARTWFQAIDPVVDRFGPVHLPPTDEKYVRGSQNGQVPDVVGMPEAQARGELERAGFSVSVSSSNSDAPVGTVVSQAPAGSAVPGSSVTLYISDGTEEPGDGGDRPPAGGLPPIHIPGLPPIQIPMPR
;
A
#
# COMPACT_ATOMS: atom_id res chain seq x y z
N PRO A 1 24.69 -3.76 3.42
CA PRO A 1 23.27 -4.16 3.65
C PRO A 1 22.65 -3.62 4.95
N PHE A 2 23.43 -3.19 5.94
CA PHE A 2 22.93 -2.71 7.24
C PHE A 2 22.80 -1.18 7.36
N SER A 3 23.07 -0.45 6.28
CA SER A 3 23.01 1.01 6.26
C SER A 3 21.76 1.48 5.55
N LEU A 4 21.26 2.65 5.96
CA LEU A 4 20.27 3.38 5.20
C LEU A 4 20.85 3.80 3.85
N GLY A 5 20.09 3.59 2.77
CA GLY A 5 20.49 3.96 1.42
C GLY A 5 19.32 4.05 0.45
N GLY A 6 19.62 4.54 -0.75
CA GLY A 6 18.65 4.79 -1.81
C GLY A 6 17.77 6.02 -1.56
N HIS A 7 16.67 6.12 -2.31
CA HIS A 7 15.86 7.33 -2.41
C HIS A 7 14.40 7.11 -1.97
N GLY A 8 14.14 6.03 -1.21
CA GLY A 8 12.79 5.63 -0.81
C GLY A 8 12.39 4.23 -1.24
N ALA A 9 11.63 3.52 -0.42
CA ALA A 9 10.98 2.27 -0.80
C ALA A 9 9.58 2.49 -1.40
N GLY A 10 9.15 3.75 -1.56
CA GLY A 10 7.91 4.08 -2.23
C GLY A 10 6.68 3.54 -1.51
N SER A 11 5.71 3.13 -2.31
CA SER A 11 4.44 2.52 -1.90
C SER A 11 4.52 1.28 -0.98
N ILE A 12 5.70 0.73 -0.66
CA ILE A 12 5.82 -0.28 0.40
C ILE A 12 5.41 0.30 1.77
N PHE A 13 5.62 1.59 1.99
CA PHE A 13 5.31 2.25 3.28
C PHE A 13 3.82 2.34 3.60
N LYS A 14 2.97 2.16 2.59
CA LYS A 14 1.52 2.01 2.72
C LYS A 14 1.14 0.88 3.68
N VAL A 15 1.97 -0.17 3.78
CA VAL A 15 1.81 -1.26 4.75
C VAL A 15 1.81 -0.74 6.18
N PHE A 16 2.69 0.21 6.52
CA PHE A 16 2.78 0.78 7.87
C PHE A 16 1.56 1.64 8.19
N THR A 17 1.08 2.43 7.22
CA THR A 17 -0.14 3.23 7.38
C THR A 17 -1.35 2.35 7.59
N THR A 18 -1.51 1.29 6.80
CA THR A 18 -2.61 0.33 6.99
C THR A 18 -2.50 -0.39 8.32
N ALA A 19 -1.31 -0.85 8.73
CA ALA A 19 -1.11 -1.50 10.02
C ALA A 19 -1.50 -0.58 11.19
N ALA A 20 -1.08 0.69 11.15
CA ALA A 20 -1.44 1.68 12.16
C ALA A 20 -2.95 1.98 12.17
N ALA A 21 -3.57 2.10 10.99
CA ALA A 21 -5.02 2.30 10.88
C ALA A 21 -5.80 1.09 11.42
N MET A 22 -5.33 -0.13 11.14
CA MET A 22 -5.92 -1.37 11.66
C MET A 22 -5.79 -1.46 13.18
N GLU A 23 -4.66 -1.03 13.74
CA GLU A 23 -4.47 -0.95 15.19
C GLU A 23 -5.46 0.02 15.84
N GLN A 24 -5.83 1.10 15.14
CA GLN A 24 -6.84 2.06 15.59
C GLN A 24 -8.29 1.60 15.34
N GLY A 25 -8.52 0.60 14.48
CA GLY A 25 -9.84 -0.02 14.31
C GLY A 25 -10.31 -0.19 12.87
N LEU A 26 -9.52 0.18 11.86
CA LEU A 26 -9.86 -0.08 10.47
C LEU A 26 -9.87 -1.59 10.17
N GLY A 27 -10.91 -2.08 9.50
CA GLY A 27 -10.99 -3.46 9.01
C GLY A 27 -10.41 -3.62 7.60
N THR A 28 -9.86 -4.79 7.27
CA THR A 28 -9.35 -5.08 5.91
C THR A 28 -10.46 -5.21 4.86
N SER A 29 -11.72 -5.41 5.27
CA SER A 29 -12.87 -5.35 4.38
C SER A 29 -13.43 -3.95 4.17
N ALA A 30 -12.88 -2.92 4.83
CA ALA A 30 -13.32 -1.54 4.65
C ALA A 30 -13.18 -1.10 3.19
N VAL A 31 -14.14 -0.31 2.71
CA VAL A 31 -14.11 0.28 1.38
C VAL A 31 -13.62 1.71 1.51
N LEU A 32 -12.44 1.97 0.96
CA LEU A 32 -11.76 3.26 0.99
C LEU A 32 -12.02 4.04 -0.29
N PRO A 33 -12.24 5.36 -0.20
CA PRO A 33 -12.34 6.21 -1.38
C PRO A 33 -11.00 6.32 -2.10
N VAL A 34 -11.06 6.43 -3.42
CA VAL A 34 -9.91 6.61 -4.31
C VAL A 34 -10.13 7.87 -5.14
N PRO A 35 -10.04 9.06 -4.53
CA PRO A 35 -10.24 10.29 -5.28
C PRO A 35 -9.10 10.46 -6.31
N PRO A 36 -9.34 11.08 -7.48
CA PRO A 36 -8.29 11.27 -8.49
C PRO A 36 -7.10 12.09 -7.98
N THR A 37 -7.38 13.09 -7.14
CA THR A 37 -6.41 13.91 -6.43
C THR A 37 -6.80 14.04 -4.96
N TYR A 38 -5.82 14.29 -4.10
CA TYR A 38 -6.04 14.59 -2.69
C TYR A 38 -5.10 15.69 -2.22
N GLN A 39 -5.65 16.62 -1.44
CA GLN A 39 -4.91 17.75 -0.86
C GLN A 39 -4.94 17.62 0.67
N ALA A 40 -3.79 17.27 1.24
CA ALA A 40 -3.60 17.26 2.69
C ALA A 40 -3.11 18.63 3.16
N ARG A 41 -3.72 19.18 4.22
CA ARG A 41 -3.28 20.43 4.87
C ARG A 41 -2.63 20.13 6.21
N GLY A 42 -1.61 20.92 6.56
CA GLY A 42 -0.87 20.72 7.82
C GLY A 42 -0.03 19.44 7.87
N MET A 43 0.23 18.81 6.72
CA MET A 43 0.94 17.54 6.61
C MET A 43 2.20 17.63 5.73
N GLY A 44 2.92 18.74 5.85
CA GLY A 44 3.99 19.14 4.91
C GLY A 44 3.44 19.93 3.71
N SER A 45 4.33 20.20 2.74
CA SER A 45 3.99 20.93 1.53
C SER A 45 4.61 20.32 0.26
N GLY A 46 4.04 20.65 -0.90
CA GLY A 46 4.56 20.23 -2.21
C GLY A 46 3.76 19.08 -2.85
N GLY A 47 4.45 18.19 -3.55
CA GLY A 47 3.83 17.10 -4.32
C GLY A 47 3.46 17.54 -5.74
N ALA A 48 2.19 17.39 -6.12
CA ALA A 48 1.71 17.65 -7.48
C ALA A 48 1.95 19.11 -7.93
N ARG A 49 2.21 19.30 -9.23
CA ARG A 49 2.43 20.62 -9.84
C ARG A 49 1.23 21.53 -9.59
N GLY A 50 1.49 22.77 -9.15
CA GLY A 50 0.43 23.74 -8.85
C GLY A 50 -0.21 23.58 -7.48
N CYS A 51 0.35 22.74 -6.60
CA CYS A 51 -0.12 22.64 -5.23
C CYS A 51 0.06 23.98 -4.48
N PRO A 52 -0.94 24.43 -3.71
CA PRO A 52 -0.79 25.57 -2.80
C PRO A 52 0.39 25.40 -1.84
N ALA A 53 1.03 26.51 -1.46
CA ALA A 53 2.23 26.51 -0.64
C ALA A 53 2.03 25.90 0.77
N ASP A 54 0.79 25.91 1.27
CA ASP A 54 0.39 25.41 2.59
C ASP A 54 -0.22 24.00 2.55
N ALA A 55 -0.06 23.29 1.43
CA ALA A 55 -0.66 21.98 1.22
C ALA A 55 0.30 20.98 0.60
N TYR A 56 0.03 19.71 0.87
CA TYR A 56 0.64 18.57 0.20
C TYR A 56 -0.39 17.91 -0.73
N CYS A 57 -0.13 17.97 -2.03
CA CYS A 57 -1.06 17.47 -3.04
C CYS A 57 -0.53 16.21 -3.68
N VAL A 58 -1.38 15.20 -3.83
CA VAL A 58 -1.05 13.96 -4.52
C VAL A 58 -2.08 13.61 -5.58
N GLY A 59 -1.60 13.03 -6.66
CA GLY A 59 -2.41 12.41 -7.70
C GLY A 59 -2.12 10.92 -7.79
N ASN A 60 -3.01 10.21 -8.44
CA ASN A 60 -2.84 8.80 -8.72
C ASN A 60 -1.98 8.57 -9.97
N ALA A 61 -1.09 7.56 -9.93
CA ALA A 61 -0.24 7.19 -11.06
C ALA A 61 -1.00 6.55 -12.23
N GLY A 62 -2.25 6.12 -12.01
CA GLY A 62 -3.11 5.49 -13.00
C GLY A 62 -4.59 5.79 -12.73
N ALA A 63 -5.45 5.27 -13.59
CA ALA A 63 -6.89 5.30 -13.39
C ALA A 63 -7.31 4.15 -12.46
N TYR A 64 -8.13 4.47 -11.47
CA TYR A 64 -8.65 3.52 -10.49
C TYR A 64 -10.17 3.64 -10.39
N PRO A 65 -10.88 2.58 -9.97
CA PRO A 65 -12.26 2.72 -9.49
C PRO A 65 -12.33 3.76 -8.37
N GLY A 66 -13.45 4.46 -8.24
CA GLY A 66 -13.62 5.53 -7.25
C GLY A 66 -13.56 5.07 -5.78
N ALA A 67 -13.63 3.76 -5.54
CA ALA A 67 -13.44 3.14 -4.23
C ALA A 67 -12.85 1.73 -4.37
N LEU A 68 -12.09 1.30 -3.36
CA LEU A 68 -11.46 -0.02 -3.31
C LEU A 68 -11.54 -0.59 -1.88
N SER A 69 -11.63 -1.91 -1.74
CA SER A 69 -11.39 -2.54 -0.44
C SER A 69 -9.95 -2.26 0.03
N VAL A 70 -9.65 -2.32 1.33
CA VAL A 70 -8.25 -2.17 1.81
C VAL A 70 -7.32 -3.15 1.11
N ALA A 71 -7.75 -4.41 0.91
CA ALA A 71 -6.97 -5.42 0.22
C ALA A 71 -6.69 -5.04 -1.25
N ASP A 72 -7.68 -4.53 -1.98
CA ASP A 72 -7.48 -4.09 -3.36
C ASP A 72 -6.67 -2.80 -3.44
N ALA A 73 -6.83 -1.89 -2.48
CA ALA A 73 -6.03 -0.68 -2.37
C ALA A 73 -4.55 -1.00 -2.08
N LEU A 74 -4.25 -2.02 -1.27
CA LEU A 74 -2.87 -2.50 -1.09
C LEU A 74 -2.30 -3.06 -2.39
N ALA A 75 -3.08 -3.87 -3.12
CA ALA A 75 -2.64 -4.50 -4.36
C ALA A 75 -2.46 -3.52 -5.54
N GLN A 76 -3.36 -2.55 -5.69
CA GLN A 76 -3.37 -1.57 -6.79
C GLN A 76 -2.61 -0.28 -6.46
N SER A 77 -2.49 0.03 -5.17
CA SER A 77 -1.66 1.10 -4.64
C SER A 77 -1.99 2.54 -5.08
N PRO A 78 -3.26 3.01 -5.07
CA PRO A 78 -3.55 4.43 -5.29
C PRO A 78 -2.83 5.31 -4.26
N ASN A 79 -2.26 6.45 -4.65
CA ASN A 79 -1.54 7.32 -3.72
C ASN A 79 -2.52 8.12 -2.85
N THR A 80 -3.60 8.60 -3.46
CA THR A 80 -4.56 9.50 -2.81
C THR A 80 -5.27 8.83 -1.63
N THR A 81 -5.63 7.56 -1.76
CA THR A 81 -6.23 6.76 -0.67
C THR A 81 -5.32 6.66 0.54
N PHE A 82 -4.02 6.41 0.37
CA PHE A 82 -3.11 6.23 1.50
C PHE A 82 -2.64 7.54 2.13
N VAL A 83 -2.55 8.62 1.35
CA VAL A 83 -2.32 9.96 1.90
C VAL A 83 -3.54 10.45 2.69
N LYS A 84 -4.76 10.12 2.23
CA LYS A 84 -5.96 10.32 3.04
C LYS A 84 -5.95 9.45 4.30
N LEU A 85 -5.56 8.18 4.18
CA LEU A 85 -5.53 7.27 5.32
C LEU A 85 -4.51 7.68 6.40
N ILE A 86 -3.31 8.13 6.02
CA ILE A 86 -2.33 8.66 7.01
C ILE A 86 -2.81 9.99 7.61
N ALA A 87 -3.59 10.79 6.90
CA ALA A 87 -4.21 11.99 7.45
C ALA A 87 -5.22 11.67 8.56
N GLU A 88 -5.97 10.57 8.40
CA GLU A 88 -6.93 10.08 9.41
C GLU A 88 -6.24 9.31 10.55
N THR A 89 -5.18 8.56 10.25
CA THR A 89 -4.45 7.70 11.21
C THR A 89 -3.43 8.48 12.03
N GLY A 90 -2.85 9.54 11.45
CA GLY A 90 -1.73 10.31 11.98
C GLY A 90 -0.35 9.81 11.53
N VAL A 91 0.57 10.76 11.31
CA VAL A 91 1.97 10.47 10.93
C VAL A 91 2.72 9.80 12.07
N GLY A 92 2.55 10.28 13.32
CA GLY A 92 3.14 9.70 14.53
C GLY A 92 2.92 8.19 14.66
N PRO A 93 1.67 7.74 14.77
CA PRO A 93 1.33 6.31 14.85
C PRO A 93 1.87 5.49 13.68
N THR A 94 1.87 6.05 12.47
CA THR A 94 2.39 5.38 11.27
C THR A 94 3.91 5.18 11.33
N VAL A 95 4.66 6.20 11.77
CA VAL A 95 6.12 6.14 11.94
C VAL A 95 6.49 5.14 13.04
N ASP A 96 5.79 5.20 14.18
CA ASP A 96 6.04 4.28 15.29
C ASP A 96 5.72 2.82 14.91
N MET A 97 4.68 2.59 14.09
CA MET A 97 4.37 1.29 13.51
C MET A 97 5.49 0.78 12.59
N ALA A 98 6.05 1.64 11.74
CA ALA A 98 7.19 1.26 10.88
C ALA A 98 8.41 0.83 11.69
N VAL A 99 8.73 1.57 12.76
CA VAL A 99 9.82 1.24 13.69
C VAL A 99 9.54 -0.10 14.38
N ARG A 100 8.34 -0.29 14.94
CA ARG A 100 7.93 -1.52 15.62
C ARG A 100 8.06 -2.74 14.72
N LEU A 101 7.57 -2.65 13.48
CA LEU A 101 7.59 -3.78 12.54
C LEU A 101 8.96 -4.13 11.99
N GLY A 102 9.94 -3.21 12.00
CA GLY A 102 11.31 -3.58 11.68
C GLY A 102 12.26 -2.47 11.25
N MET A 103 11.78 -1.26 10.95
CA MET A 103 12.61 -0.13 10.49
C MET A 103 13.38 0.52 11.65
N ARG A 104 14.10 -0.27 12.44
CA ARG A 104 14.72 0.12 13.71
C ARG A 104 15.84 1.17 13.55
N SER A 105 16.46 1.26 12.38
CA SER A 105 17.45 2.29 12.06
C SER A 105 16.84 3.70 12.09
N TYR A 106 15.52 3.85 11.97
CA TYR A 106 14.86 5.16 11.91
C TYR A 106 14.89 5.92 13.24
N THR A 107 15.19 5.25 14.36
CA THR A 107 15.31 5.89 15.68
C THR A 107 16.72 6.35 16.00
N LYS A 108 17.71 6.08 15.13
CA LYS A 108 19.10 6.45 15.38
C LYS A 108 19.30 7.95 15.10
N PRO A 109 20.06 8.68 15.93
CA PRO A 109 20.41 10.07 15.66
C PRO A 109 21.09 10.26 14.29
N ASN A 110 21.00 11.46 13.72
CA ASN A 110 21.57 11.83 12.42
C ASN A 110 21.06 11.01 11.22
N THR A 111 19.95 10.29 11.37
CA THR A 111 19.35 9.52 10.25
C THR A 111 18.33 10.33 9.45
N SER A 112 17.98 11.55 9.89
CA SER A 112 17.12 12.47 9.13
C SER A 112 17.81 13.02 7.87
N GLY A 113 19.14 13.06 7.85
CA GLY A 113 19.95 13.60 6.74
C GLY A 113 19.87 15.11 6.59
N PHE A 114 19.14 15.81 7.46
CA PHE A 114 18.98 17.26 7.46
C PHE A 114 19.59 17.91 8.71
N ASP A 115 19.54 17.21 9.84
CA ASP A 115 20.00 17.68 11.14
C ASP A 115 20.34 16.47 12.05
N GLU A 116 20.56 16.74 13.35
CA GLU A 116 20.95 15.71 14.32
C GLU A 116 19.81 14.74 14.69
N ARG A 117 18.57 15.02 14.27
CA ARG A 117 17.41 14.19 14.64
C ARG A 117 17.46 12.82 13.99
N SER A 118 16.75 11.89 14.62
CA SER A 118 16.42 10.63 13.97
C SER A 118 15.42 10.87 12.83
N LEU A 119 15.38 9.96 11.86
CA LEU A 119 14.41 10.02 10.78
C LEU A 119 12.98 9.94 11.33
N ALA A 120 12.76 9.11 12.35
CA ALA A 120 11.46 8.99 13.02
C ALA A 120 11.03 10.33 13.64
N ASP A 121 11.90 10.99 14.40
CA ASP A 121 11.56 12.26 15.05
C ASP A 121 11.34 13.37 14.02
N PHE A 122 12.20 13.44 12.99
CA PHE A 122 12.03 14.41 11.91
C PHE A 122 10.66 14.29 11.22
N GLN A 123 10.26 13.07 10.87
CA GLN A 123 8.98 12.82 10.19
C GLN A 123 7.78 13.18 11.08
N LYS A 124 7.88 12.90 12.39
CA LYS A 124 6.84 13.20 13.38
C LYS A 124 6.73 14.70 13.67
N ASP A 125 7.84 15.36 13.95
CA ASP A 125 7.89 16.80 14.25
C ASP A 125 7.39 17.66 13.09
N GLN A 126 7.70 17.25 11.86
CA GLN A 126 7.27 17.95 10.64
C GLN A 126 5.90 17.50 10.14
N ASN A 127 5.30 16.49 10.78
CA ASN A 127 4.01 15.89 10.42
C ASN A 127 3.90 15.54 8.93
N LEU A 128 4.91 14.91 8.35
CA LEU A 128 4.99 14.73 6.90
C LEU A 128 4.08 13.59 6.41
N GLY A 129 2.96 13.94 5.77
CA GLY A 129 2.02 12.98 5.19
C GLY A 129 2.62 12.15 4.05
N SER A 130 3.70 12.65 3.43
CA SER A 130 4.45 11.93 2.41
C SER A 130 5.11 10.64 2.93
N PHE A 131 5.24 10.45 4.26
CA PHE A 131 5.81 9.25 4.85
C PHE A 131 5.16 7.95 4.33
N THR A 132 3.83 7.95 4.12
CA THR A 132 3.10 6.78 3.59
C THR A 132 3.55 6.37 2.18
N LEU A 133 4.11 7.31 1.41
CA LEU A 133 4.64 7.07 0.07
C LEU A 133 6.15 6.75 0.09
N GLY A 134 6.76 6.61 1.27
CA GLY A 134 8.12 6.11 1.48
C GLY A 134 9.22 6.84 0.70
N PRO A 135 9.34 8.18 0.75
CA PRO A 135 10.38 8.93 0.03
C PRO A 135 11.76 8.93 0.73
N THR A 136 11.91 8.19 1.83
CA THR A 136 13.09 8.20 2.68
C THR A 136 13.96 6.97 2.47
N TRP A 137 15.28 7.13 2.50
CA TRP A 137 16.22 6.02 2.45
C TRP A 137 15.87 4.90 3.44
N ILE A 138 16.17 3.67 3.05
CA ILE A 138 15.82 2.47 3.81
C ILE A 138 17.04 1.58 4.04
N ASN A 139 16.94 0.71 5.04
CA ASN A 139 17.79 -0.45 5.17
C ASN A 139 17.03 -1.65 4.59
N PRO A 140 17.46 -2.24 3.44
CA PRO A 140 16.73 -3.34 2.81
C PRO A 140 16.63 -4.60 3.67
N LEU A 141 17.59 -4.85 4.57
CA LEU A 141 17.51 -5.97 5.51
C LEU A 141 16.42 -5.74 6.54
N GLU A 142 16.29 -4.52 7.07
CA GLU A 142 15.17 -4.16 7.95
C GLU A 142 13.83 -4.29 7.23
N LEU A 143 13.77 -3.87 5.97
CA LEU A 143 12.55 -4.01 5.18
C LEU A 143 12.17 -5.48 4.93
N ALA A 144 13.13 -6.35 4.64
CA ALA A 144 12.88 -7.79 4.57
C ALA A 144 12.40 -8.35 5.92
N ASN A 145 12.97 -7.85 7.02
CA ASN A 145 12.58 -8.23 8.37
C ASN A 145 11.16 -7.76 8.74
N VAL A 146 10.64 -6.68 8.14
CA VAL A 146 9.21 -6.32 8.25
C VAL A 146 8.33 -7.46 7.74
N GLY A 147 8.67 -8.03 6.59
CA GLY A 147 7.99 -9.22 6.05
C GLY A 147 8.09 -10.41 7.00
N ALA A 148 9.26 -10.65 7.59
CA ALA A 148 9.47 -11.71 8.57
C ALA A 148 8.64 -11.51 9.85
N THR A 149 8.53 -10.28 10.35
CA THR A 149 7.69 -9.92 11.50
C THR A 149 6.21 -10.21 11.23
N LEU A 150 5.71 -9.82 10.06
CA LEU A 150 4.32 -10.08 9.66
C LEU A 150 4.07 -11.58 9.46
N ALA A 151 4.98 -12.30 8.79
CA ALA A 151 4.94 -13.74 8.64
C ALA A 151 4.97 -14.48 9.99
N SER A 152 5.62 -13.89 11.00
CA SER A 152 5.72 -14.42 12.36
C SER A 152 4.60 -13.91 13.28
N SER A 153 3.43 -13.61 12.73
CA SER A 153 2.25 -13.12 13.46
C SER A 153 2.56 -11.93 14.38
N GLY A 154 3.36 -10.98 13.90
CA GLY A 154 3.67 -9.74 14.62
C GLY A 154 4.83 -9.84 15.62
N LYS A 155 5.57 -10.96 15.62
CA LYS A 155 6.76 -11.12 16.43
C LYS A 155 8.00 -10.68 15.66
N TRP A 156 8.60 -9.57 16.08
CA TRP A 156 9.85 -9.07 15.51
C TRP A 156 11.03 -9.77 16.17
N CYS A 157 11.97 -10.26 15.37
CA CYS A 157 13.25 -10.77 15.85
C CYS A 157 14.38 -9.97 15.20
N PRO A 158 15.48 -9.68 15.92
CA PRO A 158 16.67 -9.10 15.31
C PRO A 158 17.21 -10.03 14.21
N PRO A 159 17.55 -9.51 13.02
CA PRO A 159 18.11 -10.35 11.97
C PRO A 159 19.55 -10.75 12.35
N SER A 160 19.83 -12.06 12.35
CA SER A 160 21.17 -12.60 12.62
C SER A 160 21.69 -13.36 11.40
N PRO A 161 22.93 -13.08 10.92
CA PRO A 161 23.56 -13.87 9.89
C PRO A 161 24.24 -15.15 10.44
N ILE A 162 24.21 -15.35 11.77
CA ILE A 162 24.92 -16.42 12.45
C ILE A 162 23.92 -17.54 12.76
N ASP A 163 24.14 -18.71 12.16
CA ASP A 163 23.38 -19.92 12.47
C ASP A 163 23.98 -20.66 13.68
N THR A 164 25.26 -21.02 13.60
CA THR A 164 26.00 -21.65 14.70
C THR A 164 27.45 -21.16 14.75
N ILE A 165 28.02 -21.12 15.96
CA ILE A 165 29.46 -20.88 16.19
C ILE A 165 30.04 -22.10 16.89
N THR A 166 31.16 -22.61 16.40
CA THR A 166 31.93 -23.68 17.05
C THR A 166 33.38 -23.25 17.26
N ASP A 167 33.99 -23.68 18.36
CA ASP A 167 35.42 -23.49 18.59
C ASP A 167 36.28 -24.44 17.73
N ARG A 168 37.61 -24.36 17.89
CA ARG A 168 38.58 -25.19 17.15
C ARG A 168 38.43 -26.69 17.41
N ASP A 169 37.83 -27.06 18.54
CA ASP A 169 37.63 -28.44 18.98
C ASP A 169 36.22 -28.93 18.62
N GLY A 170 35.44 -28.13 17.87
CA GLY A 170 34.07 -28.44 17.45
C GLY A 170 33.01 -28.22 18.54
N LYS A 171 33.35 -27.57 19.66
CA LYS A 171 32.37 -27.32 20.72
C LYS A 171 31.52 -26.09 20.40
N PRO A 172 30.18 -26.16 20.60
CA PRO A 172 29.31 -25.01 20.40
C PRO A 172 29.71 -23.83 21.30
N VAL A 173 29.75 -22.63 20.71
CA VAL A 173 29.95 -21.37 21.42
C VAL A 173 28.61 -20.65 21.47
N SER A 174 28.14 -20.34 22.68
CA SER A 174 26.88 -19.62 22.86
C SER A 174 27.03 -18.16 22.41
N LEU A 175 26.06 -17.69 21.64
CA LEU A 175 25.93 -16.30 21.25
C LEU A 175 24.79 -15.65 22.06
N THR A 176 25.06 -14.50 22.66
CA THR A 176 24.00 -13.69 23.28
C THR A 176 23.37 -12.83 22.19
N GLU A 177 22.16 -13.17 21.78
CA GLU A 177 21.37 -12.39 20.83
C GLU A 177 20.28 -11.59 21.54
N GLN A 178 19.82 -10.50 20.91
CA GLN A 178 18.67 -9.77 21.41
C GLN A 178 17.42 -10.65 21.27
N ALA A 179 16.59 -10.66 22.32
CA ALA A 179 15.34 -11.41 22.31
C ALA A 179 14.33 -10.85 21.31
N CYS A 180 13.50 -11.72 20.76
CA CYS A 180 12.36 -11.31 19.95
C CYS A 180 11.30 -10.57 20.79
N GLU A 181 10.55 -9.68 20.14
CA GLU A 181 9.51 -8.83 20.74
C GLU A 181 8.18 -9.07 20.03
N GLN A 182 7.08 -9.24 20.77
CA GLN A 182 5.73 -9.20 20.17
C GLN A 182 5.37 -7.73 19.95
N VAL A 183 5.49 -7.26 18.71
CA VAL A 183 5.41 -5.81 18.41
C VAL A 183 4.04 -5.38 17.94
N VAL A 184 3.21 -6.27 17.40
CA VAL A 184 1.80 -6.04 17.06
C VAL A 184 0.95 -7.26 17.42
N ASP A 185 -0.36 -7.09 17.49
CA ASP A 185 -1.28 -8.19 17.76
C ASP A 185 -1.20 -9.27 16.63
N PRO A 186 -1.22 -10.57 16.98
CA PRO A 186 -1.21 -11.65 15.98
C PRO A 186 -2.35 -11.57 14.95
N GLY A 187 -3.56 -11.22 15.38
CA GLY A 187 -4.71 -11.06 14.50
C GLY A 187 -4.52 -9.91 13.51
N LEU A 188 -3.88 -8.82 13.93
CA LEU A 188 -3.51 -7.69 13.07
C LEU A 188 -2.52 -8.14 12.00
N ALA A 189 -1.40 -8.73 12.41
CA ALA A 189 -0.34 -9.15 11.50
C ALA A 189 -0.83 -10.17 10.47
N ASN A 190 -1.61 -11.17 10.92
CA ASN A 190 -2.14 -12.20 10.04
C ASN A 190 -3.17 -11.63 9.06
N SER A 191 -4.11 -10.81 9.53
CA SER A 191 -5.14 -10.21 8.68
C SER A 191 -4.55 -9.23 7.67
N LEU A 192 -3.52 -8.46 8.07
CA LEU A 192 -2.77 -7.60 7.15
C LEU A 192 -2.01 -8.42 6.11
N SER A 193 -1.37 -9.52 6.51
CA SER A 193 -0.70 -10.44 5.57
C SER A 193 -1.68 -10.95 4.51
N VAL A 194 -2.87 -11.39 4.92
CA VAL A 194 -3.91 -11.80 3.98
C VAL A 194 -4.39 -10.64 3.11
N ALA A 195 -4.54 -9.43 3.63
CA ALA A 195 -4.92 -8.27 2.82
C ALA A 195 -3.86 -7.90 1.76
N MET A 196 -2.58 -8.21 2.02
CA MET A 196 -1.46 -8.02 1.08
C MET A 196 -1.32 -9.16 0.04
N SER A 197 -2.18 -10.18 0.08
CA SER A 197 -2.04 -11.39 -0.76
C SER A 197 -2.54 -11.25 -2.20
N LYS A 198 -2.96 -10.04 -2.60
CA LYS A 198 -3.50 -9.78 -3.93
C LYS A 198 -2.50 -9.16 -4.90
N ASP A 199 -1.27 -8.86 -4.45
CA ASP A 199 -0.29 -8.10 -5.26
C ASP A 199 0.23 -8.91 -6.47
N ASP A 200 0.27 -10.25 -6.37
CA ASP A 200 0.68 -11.18 -7.43
C ASP A 200 -0.49 -11.75 -8.25
N LEU A 201 -1.73 -11.37 -7.93
CA LEU A 201 -2.96 -11.80 -8.62
C LEU A 201 -3.40 -10.79 -9.70
N PRO A 202 -4.31 -11.14 -10.63
CA PRO A 202 -4.79 -10.20 -11.65
C PRO A 202 -5.29 -8.88 -11.04
N GLY A 203 -4.76 -7.76 -11.55
CA GLY A 203 -5.02 -6.41 -11.01
C GLY A 203 -4.01 -5.95 -9.96
N GLY A 204 -3.23 -6.87 -9.37
CA GLY A 204 -2.11 -6.56 -8.49
C GLY A 204 -0.89 -6.04 -9.23
N THR A 205 -0.13 -5.17 -8.57
CA THR A 205 1.02 -4.50 -9.19
C THR A 205 2.21 -5.41 -9.51
N ALA A 206 2.30 -6.59 -8.88
CA ALA A 206 3.36 -7.58 -9.12
C ALA A 206 2.93 -8.75 -10.03
N PHE A 207 1.67 -8.78 -10.49
CA PHE A 207 1.09 -9.85 -11.31
C PHE A 207 1.97 -10.22 -12.52
N SER A 208 2.42 -9.22 -13.28
CA SER A 208 3.24 -9.47 -14.48
C SER A 208 4.57 -10.15 -14.12
N ALA A 209 5.22 -9.72 -13.03
CA ALA A 209 6.45 -10.33 -12.54
C ALA A 209 6.23 -11.78 -12.06
N ALA A 210 5.16 -12.03 -11.31
CA ALA A 210 4.80 -13.35 -10.81
C ALA A 210 4.61 -14.37 -11.96
N ASN A 211 3.95 -13.94 -13.05
CA ASN A 211 3.73 -14.78 -14.23
C ASN A 211 5.03 -15.15 -14.98
N THR A 212 6.11 -14.37 -14.84
CA THR A 212 7.38 -14.70 -15.51
C THR A 212 8.00 -16.01 -15.02
N VAL A 213 7.63 -16.47 -13.82
CA VAL A 213 8.06 -17.74 -13.24
C VAL A 213 6.90 -18.72 -13.04
N SER A 214 5.70 -18.41 -13.58
CA SER A 214 4.48 -19.19 -13.33
C SER A 214 4.20 -19.39 -11.83
N TRP A 215 4.36 -18.32 -11.04
CA TRP A 215 4.15 -18.36 -9.60
C TRP A 215 2.72 -18.78 -9.25
N THR A 216 2.57 -19.70 -8.30
CA THR A 216 1.28 -20.28 -7.87
C THR A 216 1.14 -20.41 -6.35
N ARG A 217 2.18 -20.08 -5.58
CA ARG A 217 2.17 -20.27 -4.12
C ARG A 217 1.50 -19.06 -3.45
N PRO A 218 0.71 -19.25 -2.39
CA PRO A 218 0.18 -18.12 -1.64
C PRO A 218 1.31 -17.24 -1.10
N MET A 219 1.22 -15.92 -1.29
CA MET A 219 2.20 -14.97 -0.79
C MET A 219 1.54 -13.67 -0.35
N SER A 220 2.28 -12.85 0.39
CA SER A 220 1.92 -11.51 0.78
C SER A 220 2.95 -10.55 0.21
N GLY A 221 2.53 -9.49 -0.47
CA GLY A 221 3.46 -8.63 -1.17
C GLY A 221 3.04 -7.18 -1.25
N LYS A 222 4.02 -6.33 -1.56
CA LYS A 222 3.80 -4.94 -1.89
C LYS A 222 4.91 -4.42 -2.79
N THR A 223 4.54 -3.94 -3.98
CA THR A 223 5.44 -3.11 -4.78
C THR A 223 5.60 -1.70 -4.22
N GLY A 224 6.78 -1.13 -4.47
CA GLY A 224 7.15 0.21 -4.09
C GLY A 224 7.80 0.96 -5.25
N THR A 225 7.29 2.14 -5.55
CA THR A 225 7.90 3.09 -6.49
C THR A 225 7.90 4.45 -5.84
N THR A 226 9.03 5.14 -5.86
CA THR A 226 9.08 6.55 -5.44
C THR A 226 8.52 7.43 -6.54
N GLU A 227 7.86 8.53 -6.19
CA GLU A 227 7.29 9.46 -7.19
C GLU A 227 8.36 9.99 -8.17
N SER A 228 9.60 10.10 -7.72
CA SER A 228 10.76 10.51 -8.53
C SER A 228 11.32 9.43 -9.45
N HIS A 229 10.91 8.16 -9.33
CA HIS A 229 11.53 7.02 -10.00
C HIS A 229 13.05 6.87 -9.73
N PHE A 230 13.58 7.46 -8.66
CA PHE A 230 14.99 7.33 -8.26
C PHE A 230 15.27 6.00 -7.57
N SER A 231 14.22 5.35 -7.07
CA SER A 231 14.29 4.02 -6.50
C SER A 231 12.96 3.30 -6.56
N SER A 232 13.04 1.99 -6.51
CA SER A 232 11.90 1.11 -6.53
C SER A 232 12.21 -0.19 -5.81
N GLY A 233 11.20 -0.80 -5.20
CA GLY A 233 11.36 -2.02 -4.43
C GLY A 233 10.16 -2.95 -4.53
N PHE A 234 10.36 -4.15 -4.02
CA PHE A 234 9.32 -5.11 -3.77
C PHE A 234 9.58 -5.82 -2.45
N LEU A 235 8.61 -5.77 -1.54
CA LEU A 235 8.59 -6.59 -0.34
C LEU A 235 7.67 -7.78 -0.61
N GLY A 236 8.20 -8.99 -0.50
CA GLY A 236 7.43 -10.22 -0.64
C GLY A 236 7.76 -11.20 0.48
N PHE A 237 6.75 -11.90 0.98
CA PHE A 237 6.94 -12.94 1.97
C PHE A 237 5.87 -14.03 1.89
N THR A 238 6.22 -15.19 2.42
CA THR A 238 5.34 -16.31 2.74
C THR A 238 5.42 -16.58 4.25
N ASN A 239 4.76 -17.63 4.74
CA ASN A 239 4.90 -18.08 6.12
C ASN A 239 6.30 -18.65 6.45
N THR A 240 7.18 -18.87 5.47
CA THR A 240 8.50 -19.50 5.69
C THR A 240 9.69 -18.66 5.23
N ILE A 241 9.48 -17.71 4.32
CA ILE A 241 10.56 -16.87 3.78
C ILE A 241 10.06 -15.44 3.52
N ALA A 242 10.89 -14.46 3.86
CA ALA A 242 10.64 -13.04 3.59
C ALA A 242 11.85 -12.43 2.89
N GLY A 243 11.61 -11.49 1.97
CA GLY A 243 12.67 -10.83 1.23
C GLY A 243 12.24 -9.48 0.67
N ALA A 244 13.20 -8.58 0.52
CA ALA A 244 13.02 -7.30 -0.14
C ALA A 244 14.02 -7.18 -1.30
N ALA A 245 13.52 -6.91 -2.50
CA ALA A 245 14.34 -6.52 -3.64
C ALA A 245 14.29 -5.00 -3.79
N TYR A 246 15.44 -4.34 -3.95
CA TYR A 246 15.52 -2.88 -3.98
C TYR A 246 16.51 -2.41 -5.04
N ALA A 247 16.04 -1.57 -5.96
CA ALA A 247 16.82 -0.95 -7.01
C ALA A 247 16.83 0.57 -6.82
N PHE A 248 18.02 1.18 -6.82
CA PHE A 248 18.18 2.61 -6.64
C PHE A 248 19.45 3.12 -7.33
N GLY A 249 19.48 4.41 -7.66
CA GLY A 249 20.67 5.07 -8.16
C GLY A 249 21.64 5.38 -7.02
N ASP A 250 22.84 4.82 -7.06
CA ASP A 250 23.92 5.02 -6.08
C ASP A 250 24.88 6.17 -6.44
N SER A 251 24.59 6.89 -7.54
CA SER A 251 25.35 8.05 -7.97
C SER A 251 25.16 9.25 -7.03
N PRO A 252 26.20 10.10 -6.81
CA PRO A 252 26.06 11.36 -6.08
C PRO A 252 25.03 12.32 -6.68
N ASN A 253 24.74 12.19 -7.97
CA ASN A 253 23.66 12.91 -8.67
C ASN A 253 22.65 11.88 -9.16
N PRO A 254 21.79 11.34 -8.28
CA PRO A 254 20.79 10.36 -8.65
C PRO A 254 19.82 10.94 -9.67
N GLY A 255 19.31 10.10 -10.55
CA GLY A 255 18.31 10.49 -11.53
C GLY A 255 17.30 9.37 -11.69
N GLU A 256 16.30 9.62 -12.54
CA GLU A 256 15.24 8.66 -12.81
C GLU A 256 15.80 7.36 -13.43
N ILE A 257 15.15 6.25 -13.09
CA ILE A 257 15.54 4.92 -13.54
C ILE A 257 14.48 4.39 -14.50
N CYS A 258 14.94 3.87 -15.63
CA CYS A 258 14.14 3.17 -16.60
C CYS A 258 14.26 1.66 -16.40
N SER A 259 13.16 0.97 -16.62
CA SER A 259 13.05 -0.47 -16.71
C SER A 259 13.37 -0.98 -18.14
N PHE A 260 13.66 -2.27 -18.28
CA PHE A 260 13.82 -3.01 -19.54
C PHE A 260 14.72 -2.34 -20.61
N PRO A 261 16.05 -2.28 -20.43
CA PRO A 261 16.81 -2.74 -19.26
C PRO A 261 16.92 -1.67 -18.16
N LEU A 262 17.21 -2.12 -16.93
CA LEU A 262 17.49 -1.25 -15.80
C LEU A 262 18.65 -0.30 -16.11
N ARG A 263 18.37 1.01 -16.19
CA ARG A 263 19.36 2.04 -16.52
C ARG A 263 18.92 3.42 -16.05
N ARG A 264 19.87 4.34 -15.91
CA ARG A 264 19.55 5.77 -15.74
C ARG A 264 18.92 6.34 -17.01
N CYS A 265 17.93 7.20 -16.87
CA CYS A 265 17.29 7.89 -17.99
C CYS A 265 16.70 9.24 -17.57
N GLY A 266 16.23 10.03 -18.55
CA GLY A 266 15.63 11.35 -18.30
C GLY A 266 14.13 11.33 -17.98
N SER A 267 13.45 10.20 -18.21
CA SER A 267 12.04 9.99 -17.87
C SER A 267 11.88 8.53 -17.47
N GLY A 268 11.84 8.31 -16.16
CA GLY A 268 11.82 7.02 -15.51
C GLY A 268 10.51 6.29 -15.73
N ASN A 269 10.63 4.97 -15.78
CA ASN A 269 9.50 4.05 -15.86
C ASN A 269 9.77 2.77 -15.06
N LEU A 270 10.70 2.84 -14.09
CA LEU A 270 10.94 1.75 -13.15
C LEU A 270 9.82 1.74 -12.10
N PHE A 271 9.03 0.67 -12.09
CA PHE A 271 8.05 0.38 -11.05
C PHE A 271 8.44 -0.86 -10.24
N GLY A 272 7.91 -0.98 -9.02
CA GLY A 272 8.23 -2.11 -8.14
C GLY A 272 7.83 -3.45 -8.76
N GLY A 273 6.78 -3.45 -9.59
CA GLY A 273 6.33 -4.60 -10.36
C GLY A 273 7.23 -5.01 -11.53
N ASN A 274 8.29 -4.27 -11.84
CA ASN A 274 9.24 -4.60 -12.88
C ASN A 274 10.44 -5.39 -12.31
N GLU A 275 11.65 -4.85 -12.38
CA GLU A 275 12.87 -5.53 -11.93
C GLU A 275 12.84 -5.95 -10.45
N PRO A 276 12.33 -5.15 -9.48
CA PRO A 276 12.32 -5.57 -8.08
C PRO A 276 11.47 -6.82 -7.85
N ALA A 277 10.20 -6.81 -8.26
CA ALA A 277 9.33 -7.98 -8.13
C ALA A 277 9.87 -9.18 -8.92
N ARG A 278 10.32 -8.99 -10.16
CA ARG A 278 10.92 -10.09 -10.97
C ARG A 278 12.12 -10.71 -10.27
N THR A 279 12.98 -9.90 -9.68
CA THR A 279 14.15 -10.38 -8.93
C THR A 279 13.73 -11.23 -7.73
N TRP A 280 12.72 -10.79 -6.98
CA TRP A 280 12.21 -11.54 -5.84
C TRP A 280 11.61 -12.89 -6.28
N PHE A 281 10.73 -12.89 -7.29
CA PHE A 281 10.11 -14.12 -7.77
C PHE A 281 11.14 -15.12 -8.30
N GLN A 282 12.10 -14.66 -9.11
CA GLN A 282 13.17 -15.51 -9.63
C GLN A 282 14.07 -16.09 -8.53
N ALA A 283 14.31 -15.34 -7.45
CA ALA A 283 15.13 -15.79 -6.34
C ALA A 283 14.39 -16.78 -5.43
N ILE A 284 13.09 -16.56 -5.19
CA ILE A 284 12.32 -17.31 -4.19
C ILE A 284 11.66 -18.57 -4.77
N ASP A 285 11.20 -18.54 -6.02
CA ASP A 285 10.60 -19.69 -6.71
C ASP A 285 11.35 -21.04 -6.55
N PRO A 286 12.68 -21.11 -6.73
CA PRO A 286 13.42 -22.37 -6.62
C PRO A 286 13.65 -22.86 -5.18
N VAL A 287 13.32 -22.07 -4.17
CA VAL A 287 13.62 -22.36 -2.76
C VAL A 287 12.41 -22.34 -1.83
N VAL A 288 11.28 -21.78 -2.26
CA VAL A 288 10.11 -21.52 -1.40
C VAL A 288 9.59 -22.79 -0.69
N ASP A 289 9.59 -23.92 -1.39
CA ASP A 289 9.08 -25.19 -0.88
C ASP A 289 10.10 -25.94 0.02
N ARG A 290 11.34 -25.46 0.16
CA ARG A 290 12.38 -26.10 0.98
C ARG A 290 12.16 -25.94 2.49
N PHE A 291 11.33 -24.99 2.87
CA PHE A 291 11.09 -24.60 4.26
C PHE A 291 9.73 -25.07 4.79
N GLY A 292 9.05 -25.96 4.04
CA GLY A 292 7.74 -26.52 4.37
C GLY A 292 6.60 -25.95 3.52
N PRO A 293 5.36 -26.41 3.74
CA PRO A 293 4.21 -25.99 2.96
C PRO A 293 3.91 -24.49 3.08
N VAL A 294 3.73 -23.85 1.94
CA VAL A 294 3.38 -22.43 1.85
C VAL A 294 1.87 -22.23 2.01
N HIS A 295 1.47 -21.33 2.90
CA HIS A 295 0.08 -20.97 3.14
C HIS A 295 -0.05 -19.55 3.70
N LEU A 296 -1.25 -18.97 3.56
CA LEU A 296 -1.60 -17.75 4.26
C LEU A 296 -2.01 -18.06 5.71
N PRO A 297 -1.73 -17.15 6.67
CA PRO A 297 -2.14 -17.34 8.05
C PRO A 297 -3.67 -17.19 8.21
N PRO A 298 -4.27 -17.72 9.30
CA PRO A 298 -5.66 -17.48 9.61
C PRO A 298 -5.92 -16.00 9.95
N THR A 299 -7.02 -15.44 9.46
CA THR A 299 -7.45 -14.07 9.78
C THR A 299 -8.20 -14.01 11.10
N ASP A 300 -8.32 -12.80 11.65
CA ASP A 300 -9.12 -12.50 12.84
C ASP A 300 -10.28 -11.56 12.44
N GLU A 301 -11.51 -11.94 12.75
CA GLU A 301 -12.71 -11.17 12.39
C GLU A 301 -12.66 -9.72 12.91
N LYS A 302 -12.01 -9.48 14.05
CA LYS A 302 -11.80 -8.12 14.60
C LYS A 302 -11.06 -7.22 13.61
N TYR A 303 -10.07 -7.75 12.91
CA TYR A 303 -9.24 -7.00 11.96
C TYR A 303 -9.75 -7.12 10.52
N VAL A 304 -10.58 -8.12 10.22
CA VAL A 304 -11.30 -8.19 8.94
C VAL A 304 -12.42 -7.15 8.91
N ARG A 305 -13.31 -7.16 9.90
CA ARG A 305 -14.47 -6.24 9.95
C ARG A 305 -14.10 -4.85 10.48
N GLY A 306 -13.06 -4.75 11.31
CA GLY A 306 -12.73 -3.53 12.06
C GLY A 306 -13.26 -3.59 13.49
N SER A 307 -12.77 -2.68 14.34
CA SER A 307 -13.22 -2.60 15.73
C SER A 307 -14.69 -2.17 15.81
N GLN A 308 -15.35 -2.42 16.95
CA GLN A 308 -16.75 -1.98 17.13
C GLN A 308 -16.91 -0.47 16.96
N ASN A 309 -15.98 0.30 17.52
CA ASN A 309 -15.96 1.77 17.41
C ASN A 309 -15.51 2.26 16.03
N GLY A 310 -15.01 1.36 15.18
CA GLY A 310 -14.66 1.63 13.79
C GLY A 310 -15.77 1.25 12.81
N GLN A 311 -16.86 0.61 13.24
CA GLN A 311 -17.97 0.26 12.34
C GLN A 311 -18.70 1.52 11.89
N VAL A 312 -18.78 1.72 10.58
CA VAL A 312 -19.49 2.87 10.00
C VAL A 312 -20.93 2.44 9.72
N PRO A 313 -21.95 3.06 10.35
CA PRO A 313 -23.36 2.82 10.02
C PRO A 313 -23.65 2.99 8.53
N ASP A 314 -24.45 2.09 7.95
CA ASP A 314 -24.94 2.23 6.58
C ASP A 314 -26.15 3.18 6.57
N VAL A 315 -25.93 4.37 6.03
CA VAL A 315 -26.92 5.45 5.96
C VAL A 315 -27.34 5.76 4.53
N VAL A 316 -26.99 4.90 3.57
CA VAL A 316 -27.43 5.04 2.18
C VAL A 316 -28.96 4.93 2.11
N GLY A 317 -29.58 5.85 1.35
CA GLY A 317 -31.04 5.98 1.24
C GLY A 317 -31.69 6.80 2.35
N MET A 318 -30.96 7.22 3.39
CA MET A 318 -31.49 8.11 4.44
C MET A 318 -31.45 9.59 4.01
N PRO A 319 -32.31 10.46 4.57
CA PRO A 319 -32.16 11.91 4.45
C PRO A 319 -30.87 12.41 5.12
N GLU A 320 -30.22 13.44 4.56
CA GLU A 320 -28.93 13.98 5.06
C GLU A 320 -28.93 14.22 6.57
N ALA A 321 -29.96 14.87 7.11
CA ALA A 321 -30.03 15.21 8.53
C ALA A 321 -30.06 13.96 9.44
N GLN A 322 -30.76 12.90 9.02
CA GLN A 322 -30.83 11.65 9.76
C GLN A 322 -29.50 10.90 9.67
N ALA A 323 -28.95 10.79 8.46
CA ALA A 323 -27.66 10.16 8.19
C ALA A 323 -26.53 10.80 9.01
N ARG A 324 -26.47 12.14 9.01
CA ARG A 324 -25.51 12.91 9.80
C ARG A 324 -25.62 12.59 11.28
N GLY A 325 -26.82 12.66 11.85
CA GLY A 325 -27.04 12.40 13.27
C GLY A 325 -26.75 10.96 13.69
N GLU A 326 -26.80 10.01 12.77
CA GLU A 326 -26.42 8.61 13.02
C GLU A 326 -24.90 8.42 13.02
N LEU A 327 -24.20 8.97 12.04
CA LEU A 327 -22.74 8.93 11.96
C LEU A 327 -22.07 9.68 13.11
N GLU A 328 -22.59 10.85 13.49
CA GLU A 328 -22.08 11.64 14.62
C GLU A 328 -22.29 10.90 15.95
N ARG A 329 -23.42 10.19 16.14
CA ARG A 329 -23.64 9.31 17.31
C ARG A 329 -22.68 8.13 17.36
N ALA A 330 -22.30 7.60 16.20
CA ALA A 330 -21.28 6.56 16.09
C ALA A 330 -19.85 7.09 16.27
N GLY A 331 -19.68 8.41 16.45
CA GLY A 331 -18.40 9.05 16.74
C GLY A 331 -17.61 9.47 15.50
N PHE A 332 -18.23 9.54 14.33
CA PHE A 332 -17.59 10.01 13.10
C PHE A 332 -17.89 11.48 12.82
N SER A 333 -16.94 12.16 12.19
CA SER A 333 -17.19 13.48 11.61
C SER A 333 -17.87 13.32 10.24
N VAL A 334 -18.73 14.26 9.84
CA VAL A 334 -19.50 14.14 8.59
C VAL A 334 -19.18 15.28 7.64
N SER A 335 -18.71 14.93 6.44
CA SER A 335 -18.55 15.84 5.30
C SER A 335 -19.62 15.55 4.26
N VAL A 336 -20.09 16.57 3.54
CA VAL A 336 -21.15 16.41 2.54
C VAL A 336 -20.67 16.89 1.18
N SER A 337 -21.00 16.14 0.13
CA SER A 337 -20.77 16.48 -1.26
C SER A 337 -22.04 16.25 -2.06
N SER A 338 -22.29 17.09 -3.08
CA SER A 338 -23.40 16.90 -4.01
C SER A 338 -23.05 15.83 -5.04
N SER A 339 -24.03 15.03 -5.45
CA SER A 339 -23.91 14.04 -6.52
C SER A 339 -25.15 14.09 -7.39
N ASN A 340 -24.94 14.03 -8.71
CA ASN A 340 -26.03 13.86 -9.67
C ASN A 340 -26.67 12.48 -9.44
N SER A 341 -27.97 12.45 -9.20
CA SER A 341 -28.77 11.23 -9.06
C SER A 341 -30.26 11.55 -9.25
N ASP A 342 -30.99 10.56 -9.74
CA ASP A 342 -32.45 10.52 -9.83
C ASP A 342 -33.16 10.32 -8.47
N ALA A 343 -32.42 10.02 -7.41
CA ALA A 343 -32.97 9.90 -6.05
C ALA A 343 -33.51 11.26 -5.55
N PRO A 344 -34.48 11.27 -4.61
CA PRO A 344 -35.01 12.52 -4.07
C PRO A 344 -33.92 13.45 -3.52
N VAL A 345 -34.02 14.73 -3.82
CA VAL A 345 -33.08 15.77 -3.35
C VAL A 345 -32.87 15.65 -1.84
N GLY A 346 -31.61 15.65 -1.40
CA GLY A 346 -31.26 15.54 0.02
C GLY A 346 -31.15 14.10 0.54
N THR A 347 -31.28 13.09 -0.32
CA THR A 347 -31.07 11.67 0.02
C THR A 347 -29.60 11.27 -0.14
N VAL A 348 -29.06 10.50 0.80
CA VAL A 348 -27.73 9.90 0.67
C VAL A 348 -27.74 8.84 -0.42
N VAL A 349 -26.95 9.05 -1.48
CA VAL A 349 -26.80 8.07 -2.58
C VAL A 349 -25.60 7.16 -2.38
N SER A 350 -24.57 7.64 -1.70
CA SER A 350 -23.42 6.83 -1.29
C SER A 350 -22.68 7.47 -0.12
N GLN A 351 -21.84 6.68 0.56
CA GLN A 351 -20.97 7.11 1.65
C GLN A 351 -19.56 6.56 1.49
N ALA A 352 -18.56 7.28 1.98
CA ALA A 352 -17.18 6.79 2.01
C ALA A 352 -16.40 7.34 3.21
N PRO A 353 -15.63 6.52 3.94
CA PRO A 353 -15.51 5.07 3.80
C PRO A 353 -16.80 4.31 4.21
N ALA A 354 -16.91 3.06 3.75
CA ALA A 354 -18.02 2.16 4.10
C ALA A 354 -17.51 0.86 4.77
N GLY A 355 -18.37 0.25 5.60
CA GLY A 355 -18.02 -0.93 6.41
C GLY A 355 -17.31 -0.55 7.71
N SER A 356 -16.05 -0.13 7.62
CA SER A 356 -15.32 0.41 8.78
C SER A 356 -14.37 1.55 8.42
N ALA A 357 -14.00 2.33 9.43
CA ALA A 357 -13.08 3.46 9.34
C ALA A 357 -12.29 3.61 10.64
N VAL A 358 -11.25 4.45 10.61
CA VAL A 358 -10.57 4.84 11.85
C VAL A 358 -11.58 5.59 12.75
N PRO A 359 -11.74 5.21 14.03
CA PRO A 359 -12.66 5.91 14.94
C PRO A 359 -12.37 7.41 15.01
N GLY A 360 -13.41 8.25 14.93
CA GLY A 360 -13.24 9.71 14.89
C GLY A 360 -12.94 10.31 13.52
N SER A 361 -12.67 9.48 12.50
CA SER A 361 -12.42 9.96 11.13
C SER A 361 -13.66 10.56 10.47
N SER A 362 -13.45 11.17 9.31
CA SER A 362 -14.51 11.82 8.54
C SER A 362 -15.13 10.88 7.51
N VAL A 363 -16.45 10.70 7.58
CA VAL A 363 -17.25 10.02 6.56
C VAL A 363 -17.85 11.07 5.63
N THR A 364 -17.61 10.91 4.33
CA THR A 364 -18.19 11.76 3.28
C THR A 364 -19.50 11.15 2.81
N LEU A 365 -20.57 11.91 2.92
CA LEU A 365 -21.88 11.61 2.34
C LEU A 365 -21.98 12.26 0.96
N TYR A 366 -22.35 11.48 -0.04
CA TYR A 366 -22.73 11.97 -1.35
C TYR A 366 -24.25 12.07 -1.40
N ILE A 367 -24.76 13.28 -1.57
CA ILE A 367 -26.18 13.61 -1.47
C ILE A 367 -26.74 13.88 -2.86
N SER A 368 -27.89 13.30 -3.18
CA SER A 368 -28.60 13.57 -4.43
C SER A 368 -29.01 15.03 -4.53
N ASP A 369 -28.68 15.66 -5.67
CA ASP A 369 -29.26 16.95 -6.08
C ASP A 369 -30.55 16.80 -6.89
N GLY A 370 -31.03 15.57 -7.08
CA GLY A 370 -32.25 15.26 -7.84
C GLY A 370 -32.10 15.47 -9.34
N THR A 371 -30.89 15.65 -9.85
CA THR A 371 -30.62 15.75 -11.28
C THR A 371 -30.11 14.42 -11.82
N GLU A 372 -30.83 13.88 -12.80
CA GLU A 372 -30.29 12.82 -13.65
C GLU A 372 -29.35 13.49 -14.66
N GLU A 373 -28.07 13.10 -14.71
CA GLU A 373 -27.34 13.30 -15.96
C GLU A 373 -28.10 12.49 -17.02
N PRO A 374 -28.46 13.05 -18.19
CA PRO A 374 -28.89 12.22 -19.30
C PRO A 374 -27.70 11.31 -19.57
N GLY A 375 -27.76 10.06 -19.09
CA GLY A 375 -26.83 9.04 -19.49
C GLY A 375 -26.82 9.08 -21.00
N ASP A 376 -25.63 9.16 -21.60
CA ASP A 376 -25.45 9.19 -23.05
C ASP A 376 -26.26 8.06 -23.66
N GLY A 377 -27.49 8.40 -24.06
CA GLY A 377 -28.42 7.60 -24.81
C GLY A 377 -27.93 7.56 -26.24
N GLY A 378 -26.67 7.13 -26.41
CA GLY A 378 -26.18 6.64 -27.66
C GLY A 378 -26.98 5.41 -27.98
N ASP A 379 -27.94 5.58 -28.91
CA ASP A 379 -28.56 4.51 -29.68
C ASP A 379 -27.55 3.38 -29.86
N ARG A 380 -27.76 2.27 -29.15
CA ARG A 380 -26.98 1.07 -29.35
C ARG A 380 -27.43 0.53 -30.71
N PRO A 381 -26.62 0.60 -31.79
CA PRO A 381 -26.99 -0.07 -33.02
C PRO A 381 -27.04 -1.57 -32.70
N PRO A 382 -27.94 -2.34 -33.33
CA PRO A 382 -27.96 -3.78 -33.12
C PRO A 382 -26.57 -4.34 -33.43
N ALA A 383 -26.13 -5.32 -32.64
CA ALA A 383 -24.79 -5.91 -32.65
C ALA A 383 -24.28 -6.16 -34.09
N GLY A 384 -23.54 -5.20 -34.63
CA GLY A 384 -22.77 -5.29 -35.85
C GLY A 384 -21.32 -5.52 -35.49
N GLY A 385 -20.70 -6.53 -36.12
CA GLY A 385 -19.35 -6.98 -35.82
C GLY A 385 -18.30 -5.87 -35.86
N LEU A 386 -17.22 -6.07 -35.09
CA LEU A 386 -16.07 -5.18 -35.02
C LEU A 386 -15.54 -4.88 -36.44
N PRO A 387 -15.27 -3.61 -36.79
CA PRO A 387 -14.63 -3.30 -38.05
C PRO A 387 -13.18 -3.84 -38.06
N PRO A 388 -12.67 -4.31 -39.21
CA PRO A 388 -11.32 -4.85 -39.31
C PRO A 388 -10.28 -3.75 -39.06
N ILE A 389 -9.30 -4.07 -38.21
CA ILE A 389 -8.12 -3.22 -38.00
C ILE A 389 -7.30 -3.23 -39.30
N HIS A 390 -7.24 -2.08 -39.98
CA HIS A 390 -6.40 -1.91 -41.16
C HIS A 390 -5.04 -1.34 -40.75
N ILE A 391 -4.02 -2.19 -40.76
CA ILE A 391 -2.61 -1.78 -40.67
C ILE A 391 -2.12 -1.57 -42.11
N PRO A 392 -1.66 -0.37 -42.52
CA PRO A 392 -1.18 -0.15 -43.88
C PRO A 392 -0.02 -1.09 -44.22
N GLY A 393 -0.22 -1.96 -45.22
CA GLY A 393 0.85 -2.80 -45.79
C GLY A 393 0.80 -4.30 -45.49
N LEU A 394 -0.21 -4.83 -44.77
CA LEU A 394 -0.36 -6.28 -44.56
C LEU A 394 -1.81 -6.76 -44.82
N PRO A 395 -2.00 -7.94 -45.45
CA PRO A 395 -3.34 -8.51 -45.65
C PRO A 395 -3.97 -8.97 -44.31
N PRO A 396 -5.32 -9.00 -44.21
CA PRO A 396 -6.02 -9.23 -42.95
C PRO A 396 -5.81 -10.65 -42.40
N ILE A 397 -5.46 -10.77 -41.12
CA ILE A 397 -5.35 -12.05 -40.41
C ILE A 397 -6.68 -12.35 -39.72
N GLN A 398 -7.33 -13.47 -40.08
CA GLN A 398 -8.51 -13.98 -39.38
C GLN A 398 -8.07 -14.86 -38.20
N ILE A 399 -8.47 -14.50 -36.98
CA ILE A 399 -8.26 -15.32 -35.78
C ILE A 399 -9.51 -16.18 -35.58
N PRO A 400 -9.43 -17.53 -35.61
CA PRO A 400 -10.58 -18.38 -35.31
C PRO A 400 -10.85 -18.40 -33.80
N MET A 401 -12.13 -18.31 -33.41
CA MET A 401 -12.52 -18.50 -32.00
C MET A 401 -12.60 -19.99 -31.64
N PRO A 402 -12.23 -20.39 -30.40
CA PRO A 402 -12.36 -21.77 -29.93
C PRO A 402 -13.85 -22.18 -29.81
N ARG A 403 -14.14 -23.46 -30.04
CA ARG A 403 -15.46 -24.06 -29.81
C ARG A 403 -15.75 -24.29 -28.33
#